data_AF-A0A814RS89-F1
#
_entry.id   AF-A0A814RS89-F1
#
_cell.length_a   1.000
_cell.length_b   1.000
_cell.length_c   1.000
_cell.angle_alpha   90.00
_cell.angle_beta   90.00
_cell.angle_gamma   90.00
#
_symmetry.space_group_name_H-M   'P 1'
#
loop_
_entity.id
_entity.type
_entity.pdbx_description
1 polymer ?
#
loop_
_entity_poly.entity_id
_entity_poly.type
_entity_poly.pdbx_seq_one_letter_code
_entity_poly.pdbx_strand_id
1 'polypeptide(L)'
;GGTPYTSIAAENMFDYLRDGNRMSQPVNCPNEIFQIIESCWTFKESLRPTFTQICGSLRHYLYGSSPIDYSDLDYVDFPPISSPSMSDFASTTILPLSTSGIASDTNSHSHITTTATSSSSLS
;
A
#
# COMPACT_ATOMS: atom_id res chain seq x y z
N GLY A 1 -10.13 -11.83 -2.28
CA GLY A 1 -10.19 -10.57 -1.51
C GLY A 1 -10.89 -9.52 -2.36
N GLY A 2 -11.73 -8.68 -1.75
CA GLY A 2 -12.39 -7.58 -2.46
C GLY A 2 -11.46 -6.37 -2.62
N THR A 3 -11.77 -5.51 -3.59
CA THR A 3 -11.06 -4.23 -3.75
C THR A 3 -11.57 -3.24 -2.70
N PRO A 4 -10.69 -2.53 -1.98
CA PRO A 4 -11.12 -1.54 -0.99
C PRO A 4 -11.74 -0.31 -1.68
N TYR A 5 -12.70 0.33 -1.01
CA TYR A 5 -13.30 1.61 -1.41
C TYR A 5 -13.80 1.68 -2.87
N THR A 6 -14.42 0.63 -3.40
CA THR A 6 -14.93 0.62 -4.81
C THR A 6 -15.99 1.68 -5.10
N SER A 7 -16.64 2.22 -4.07
CA SER A 7 -17.65 3.28 -4.19
C SER A 7 -17.08 4.69 -4.16
N ILE A 8 -15.76 4.85 -3.96
CA ILE A 8 -15.10 6.15 -3.81
C ILE A 8 -14.11 6.32 -4.95
N ALA A 9 -14.26 7.40 -5.71
CA ALA A 9 -13.33 7.75 -6.76
C ALA A 9 -11.96 8.16 -6.17
N ALA A 10 -10.87 7.84 -6.86
CA ALA A 10 -9.51 8.04 -6.34
C ALA A 10 -9.23 9.52 -6.01
N GLU A 11 -9.79 10.44 -6.79
CA GLU A 11 -9.69 11.88 -6.58
C GLU A 11 -10.32 12.35 -5.26
N ASN A 12 -11.35 11.66 -4.76
CA ASN A 12 -12.06 12.01 -3.52
C ASN A 12 -11.52 11.25 -2.30
N MET A 13 -10.58 10.33 -2.50
CA MET A 13 -10.10 9.41 -1.46
C MET A 13 -9.41 10.14 -0.31
N PHE A 14 -8.61 11.16 -0.62
CA PHE A 14 -7.86 11.91 0.38
C PHE A 14 -8.79 12.65 1.34
N ASP A 15 -9.77 13.39 0.79
CA ASP A 15 -10.73 14.14 1.59
C ASP A 15 -11.59 13.19 2.43
N TYR A 16 -12.07 12.09 1.82
CA TYR A 16 -12.84 11.07 2.53
C TYR A 16 -12.12 10.53 3.77
N LEU A 17 -10.83 10.20 3.66
CA LEU A 17 -10.03 9.70 4.79
C LEU A 17 -9.71 10.80 5.81
N ARG A 18 -9.46 12.03 5.34
CA ARG A 18 -9.18 13.19 6.20
C ARG A 18 -10.38 13.51 7.10
N ASP A 19 -11.59 13.34 6.57
CA ASP A 19 -12.84 13.52 7.31
C ASP A 19 -13.10 12.40 8.33
N GLY A 20 -12.19 11.44 8.45
CA GLY A 20 -12.25 10.35 9.43
C GLY A 20 -13.02 9.13 8.93
N ASN A 21 -13.58 9.17 7.72
CA ASN A 21 -14.31 8.03 7.20
C ASN A 21 -13.38 6.85 6.89
N ARG A 22 -13.86 5.64 7.14
CA ARG A 22 -13.16 4.36 6.89
C ARG A 22 -14.12 3.35 6.27
N MET A 23 -13.61 2.19 5.89
CA MET A 23 -14.47 1.10 5.43
C MET A 23 -15.38 0.64 6.56
N SER A 24 -16.64 0.36 6.23
CA SER A 24 -17.53 -0.34 7.14
C SER A 24 -17.05 -1.76 7.37
N GLN A 25 -17.48 -2.35 8.49
CA GLN A 25 -17.25 -3.75 8.79
C GLN A 25 -17.76 -4.65 7.66
N PRO A 26 -16.93 -5.59 7.16
CA PRO A 26 -17.37 -6.56 6.17
C PRO A 26 -18.43 -7.53 6.71
N VAL A 27 -19.22 -8.10 5.79
CA VAL A 27 -20.14 -9.20 6.12
C VAL A 27 -19.33 -10.40 6.63
N ASN A 28 -19.80 -11.03 7.71
CA ASN A 28 -19.13 -12.14 8.39
C ASN A 28 -17.79 -11.79 9.07
N CYS A 29 -17.55 -10.51 9.37
CA CYS A 29 -16.42 -10.11 10.21
C CYS A 29 -16.89 -10.00 11.68
N PRO A 30 -16.26 -10.70 12.63
CA PRO A 30 -16.51 -10.52 14.06
C PRO A 30 -16.19 -9.10 14.53
N ASN A 31 -16.95 -8.57 15.50
CA ASN A 31 -16.77 -7.20 16.00
C ASN A 31 -15.39 -7.01 16.64
N GLU A 32 -14.91 -8.01 17.37
CA GLU A 32 -13.63 -8.01 18.06
C GLU A 32 -12.47 -7.88 17.06
N ILE A 33 -12.57 -8.55 15.92
CA ILE A 33 -11.59 -8.44 14.83
C ILE A 33 -11.69 -7.06 14.17
N PHE A 34 -12.91 -6.58 13.91
CA PHE A 34 -13.08 -5.26 13.30
C PHE A 34 -12.55 -4.13 14.19
N GLN A 35 -12.69 -4.22 15.52
CA GLN A 35 -12.09 -3.26 16.45
C GLN A 35 -10.56 -3.20 16.35
N ILE A 36 -9.90 -4.34 16.16
CA ILE A 36 -8.44 -4.37 15.91
C ILE A 36 -8.13 -3.62 14.61
N ILE A 37 -8.87 -3.91 13.54
CA ILE A 37 -8.68 -3.26 12.23
C ILE A 37 -8.93 -1.74 12.33
N GLU A 38 -9.99 -1.32 13.02
CA GLU A 38 -10.33 0.08 13.22
C GLU A 38 -9.25 0.82 14.01
N SER A 39 -8.68 0.19 15.04
CA SER A 39 -7.58 0.79 15.82
C SER A 39 -6.33 1.07 14.98
N CYS A 40 -6.05 0.24 13.96
CA CYS A 40 -4.97 0.44 13.00
C CYS A 40 -5.18 1.69 12.13
N TRP A 41 -6.42 2.17 11.99
CA TRP A 41 -6.80 3.30 11.15
C TRP A 41 -6.84 4.65 11.88
N THR A 42 -6.37 4.68 13.13
CA THR A 42 -6.27 5.88 13.94
C THR A 42 -5.47 6.97 13.22
N PHE A 43 -5.98 8.21 13.23
CA PHE A 43 -5.35 9.34 12.56
C PHE A 43 -3.93 9.59 13.06
N LYS A 44 -3.77 9.66 14.39
CA LYS A 44 -2.47 9.83 15.04
C LYS A 44 -1.70 8.51 15.03
N GLU A 45 -0.55 8.51 14.36
CA GLU A 45 0.32 7.32 14.22
C GLU A 45 0.72 6.69 15.56
N SER A 46 0.98 7.51 16.59
CA SER A 46 1.43 7.04 17.91
C SER A 46 0.32 6.40 18.74
N LEU A 47 -0.94 6.48 18.29
CA LEU A 47 -2.07 5.77 18.88
C LEU A 47 -2.38 4.46 18.16
N ARG A 48 -1.74 4.19 17.02
CA ARG A 48 -1.93 2.92 16.32
C ARG A 48 -1.25 1.81 17.11
N PRO A 49 -1.87 0.61 17.18
CA PRO A 49 -1.25 -0.51 17.85
C PRO A 49 0.04 -0.93 17.10
N THR A 50 1.02 -1.34 17.88
CA THR A 50 2.21 -2.02 17.37
C THR A 50 1.85 -3.40 16.84
N PHE A 51 2.70 -3.96 15.97
CA PHE A 51 2.51 -5.32 15.47
C PHE A 51 2.40 -6.35 16.60
N THR A 52 3.22 -6.21 17.65
CA THR A 52 3.16 -7.06 18.85
C THR A 52 1.79 -7.03 19.53
N GLN A 53 1.19 -5.83 19.66
CA GLN A 53 -0.15 -5.68 20.24
C GLN A 53 -1.22 -6.31 19.34
N ILE A 54 -1.16 -6.10 18.02
CA ILE A 54 -2.10 -6.70 17.06
C ILE A 54 -2.03 -8.23 17.15
N CYS A 55 -0.84 -8.82 17.11
CA CYS A 55 -0.65 -10.27 17.25
C CYS A 55 -1.18 -10.79 18.58
N GLY A 56 -0.96 -10.06 19.68
CA GLY A 56 -1.52 -10.39 20.99
C GLY A 56 -3.04 -10.43 21.00
N SER A 57 -3.68 -9.39 20.45
CA SER A 57 -5.15 -9.31 20.34
C SER A 57 -5.74 -10.42 19.46
N LEU A 58 -5.12 -10.70 18.31
CA LEU A 58 -5.56 -11.78 17.43
C LEU A 58 -5.39 -13.15 18.09
N ARG A 59 -4.27 -13.38 18.79
CA ARG A 59 -4.03 -14.61 19.54
C ARG A 59 -5.08 -14.81 20.63
N HIS A 60 -5.38 -13.75 21.39
CA HIS A 60 -6.41 -13.79 22.41
C HIS A 60 -7.79 -14.11 21.83
N TYR A 61 -8.13 -13.54 20.68
CA TYR A 61 -9.38 -13.84 19.99
C TYR A 61 -9.47 -15.32 19.54
N LEU A 62 -8.37 -15.88 19.02
CA LEU A 62 -8.34 -17.24 18.48
C LEU A 62 -8.26 -18.34 19.56
N TYR A 63 -7.48 -18.10 20.63
CA TYR A 63 -7.12 -19.14 21.61
C TYR A 63 -7.61 -18.81 23.04
N GLY A 64 -8.30 -17.69 23.22
CA GLY A 64 -8.77 -17.24 24.53
C GLY A 64 -7.65 -16.69 25.44
N SER A 65 -7.99 -16.54 26.72
CA SER A 65 -7.09 -15.99 27.76
C SER A 65 -6.15 -17.03 28.38
N SER A 66 -6.06 -18.24 27.82
CA SER A 66 -5.19 -19.27 28.38
C SER A 66 -3.76 -18.72 28.45
N PRO A 67 -3.05 -18.87 29.58
CA PRO A 67 -1.66 -18.50 29.67
C PRO A 67 -0.94 -19.17 28.50
N ILE A 68 -0.50 -18.35 27.55
CA ILE A 68 0.26 -18.85 26.42
C ILE A 68 1.54 -19.39 27.02
N ASP A 69 1.68 -20.71 27.03
CA ASP A 69 2.96 -21.33 27.26
C ASP A 69 3.83 -20.95 26.07
N TYR A 70 4.76 -20.02 26.30
CA TYR A 70 5.70 -19.56 25.28
C TYR A 70 6.58 -20.71 24.75
N SER A 71 6.53 -21.88 25.38
CA SER A 71 7.15 -23.14 24.94
C SER A 71 6.52 -23.76 23.69
N ASP A 72 5.26 -23.43 23.34
CA ASP A 72 4.54 -24.01 22.19
C ASP A 72 4.54 -23.10 20.93
N LEU A 73 5.28 -21.98 20.97
CA LEU A 73 5.39 -21.02 19.86
C LEU A 73 6.74 -21.06 19.14
N ASP A 74 7.44 -22.17 19.21
CA ASP A 74 8.66 -22.42 18.45
C ASP A 74 8.41 -22.79 16.98
N TYR A 75 7.16 -22.98 16.52
CA TYR A 75 6.92 -23.25 15.09
C TYR A 75 5.49 -22.97 14.57
N VAL A 76 5.00 -21.72 14.63
CA VAL A 76 4.18 -21.25 13.50
C VAL A 76 5.17 -20.79 12.45
N ASP A 77 5.21 -21.50 11.31
CA ASP A 77 6.10 -21.27 10.17
C ASP A 77 5.82 -19.90 9.52
N PHE A 78 6.13 -18.83 10.23
CA PHE A 78 6.49 -17.57 9.63
C PHE A 78 8.00 -17.65 9.45
N PRO A 79 8.50 -17.73 8.21
CA PRO A 79 9.94 -17.69 7.98
C PRO A 79 10.47 -16.45 8.70
N PRO A 80 11.60 -16.57 9.43
CA PRO A 80 12.22 -15.41 10.03
C PRO A 80 12.40 -14.39 8.90
N ILE A 81 11.78 -13.22 9.02
CA ILE A 81 12.27 -12.06 8.28
C ILE A 81 13.63 -11.85 8.89
N SER A 82 14.64 -12.43 8.25
CA SER A 82 16.04 -12.12 8.48
C SER A 82 16.10 -10.61 8.49
N SER A 83 16.25 -10.03 9.68
CA SER A 83 16.52 -8.61 9.83
C SER A 83 17.67 -8.32 8.87
N PRO A 84 17.51 -7.46 7.85
CA PRO A 84 18.64 -7.13 7.00
C PRO A 84 19.70 -6.54 7.93
N SER A 85 20.81 -7.27 8.04
CA SER A 85 21.99 -6.78 8.72
C SER A 85 22.35 -5.44 8.11
N MET A 86 22.75 -4.47 8.93
CA MET A 86 23.15 -3.13 8.48
C MET A 86 24.36 -3.14 7.51
N SER A 87 24.89 -4.33 7.19
CA SER A 87 25.94 -4.59 6.21
C SER A 87 25.48 -4.71 4.75
N ASP A 88 24.18 -4.82 4.44
CA ASP A 88 23.71 -5.02 3.06
C ASP A 88 23.48 -3.72 2.25
N PHE A 89 23.67 -2.54 2.85
CA PHE A 89 23.58 -1.26 2.11
C PHE A 89 24.91 -0.79 1.52
N ALA A 90 26.03 -1.46 1.84
CA ALA A 90 27.35 -1.11 1.29
C ALA A 90 27.60 -1.72 -0.11
N SER A 91 26.61 -1.60 -1.00
CA SER A 91 26.78 -1.84 -2.44
C SER A 91 25.86 -0.92 -3.24
N THR A 92 25.90 0.37 -2.93
CA THR A 92 25.46 1.42 -3.83
C THR A 92 26.69 2.02 -4.52
N THR A 93 27.18 1.36 -5.58
CA THR A 93 27.97 2.06 -6.59
C THR A 93 26.97 2.61 -7.60
N ILE A 94 26.60 3.89 -7.43
CA ILE A 94 25.95 4.67 -8.48
C ILE A 94 26.94 4.74 -9.65
N LEU A 95 26.67 4.02 -10.75
CA LEU A 95 27.32 4.32 -12.02
C LEU A 95 26.64 5.58 -12.59
N PRO A 96 27.39 6.64 -12.94
CA PRO A 96 26.79 7.82 -13.57
C PRO A 96 26.29 7.47 -14.97
N LEU A 97 25.01 7.73 -15.24
CA LEU A 97 24.43 7.66 -16.57
C LEU A 97 25.01 8.80 -17.42
N SER A 98 25.98 8.47 -18.26
CA SER A 98 26.55 9.38 -19.25
C SER A 98 25.57 9.61 -20.40
N THR A 99 25.10 10.84 -20.57
CA THR A 99 24.37 11.33 -21.75
C THR A 99 25.26 11.28 -23.00
N SER A 100 24.81 10.66 -24.11
CA SER A 100 25.03 11.09 -25.52
C SER A 100 24.60 10.06 -26.59
N GLY A 101 23.96 10.56 -27.68
CA GLY A 101 23.81 9.93 -29.01
C GLY A 101 22.50 9.16 -29.22
N ILE A 102 21.46 9.62 -29.94
CA ILE A 102 21.28 10.02 -31.35
C ILE A 102 21.58 8.91 -32.37
N ALA A 103 20.57 8.69 -33.25
CA ALA A 103 20.53 7.93 -34.51
C ALA A 103 20.16 6.43 -34.33
N SER A 104 19.29 5.80 -35.12
CA SER A 104 18.60 6.17 -36.36
C SER A 104 17.54 5.07 -36.59
N ASP A 105 16.34 5.42 -37.05
CA ASP A 105 15.61 4.52 -37.95
C ASP A 105 15.00 5.38 -39.06
N THR A 106 15.50 5.15 -40.27
CA THR A 106 15.18 5.86 -41.49
C THR A 106 14.27 5.02 -42.38
N ASN A 107 13.36 5.73 -43.07
CA ASN A 107 12.72 5.39 -44.35
C ASN A 107 11.55 4.37 -44.29
N SER A 108 10.40 4.54 -44.96
CA SER A 108 10.01 5.50 -46.00
C SER A 108 8.51 5.36 -46.38
N HIS A 109 7.98 6.40 -47.05
CA HIS A 109 6.74 6.48 -47.86
C HIS A 109 5.40 6.46 -47.08
N SER A 110 4.44 7.38 -47.24
CA SER A 110 4.08 8.34 -48.29
C SER A 110 3.04 9.34 -47.69
N HIS A 111 3.17 10.67 -47.87
CA HIS A 111 2.30 11.55 -48.71
C HIS A 111 0.78 11.43 -48.36
N ILE A 112 -0.07 12.45 -48.08
CA ILE A 112 -0.24 13.83 -48.62
C ILE A 112 -1.26 14.64 -47.73
N THR A 113 -1.03 15.96 -47.59
CA THR A 113 -2.01 17.10 -47.50
C THR A 113 -2.89 17.33 -46.24
N THR A 114 -2.61 18.38 -45.44
CA THR A 114 -3.06 19.80 -45.49
C THR A 114 -4.42 20.05 -44.84
N THR A 115 -4.46 20.83 -43.75
CA THR A 115 -5.11 22.16 -43.66
C THR A 115 -5.13 22.65 -42.20
N ALA A 116 -4.64 23.87 -42.00
CA ALA A 116 -4.85 24.66 -40.80
C ALA A 116 -6.22 25.33 -40.87
N THR A 117 -6.93 25.46 -39.75
CA THR A 117 -7.78 26.63 -39.49
C THR A 117 -7.83 26.86 -37.98
N SER A 118 -7.39 28.06 -37.63
CA SER A 118 -7.26 28.65 -36.31
C SER A 118 -8.61 29.15 -35.79
N SER A 119 -8.65 29.44 -34.48
CA SER A 119 -9.48 30.47 -33.81
C SER A 119 -11.00 30.21 -33.75
N SER A 120 -11.78 30.62 -32.75
CA SER A 120 -11.59 31.28 -31.45
C SER A 120 -12.98 31.35 -30.80
N SER A 121 -13.04 31.26 -29.47
CA SER A 121 -13.85 32.06 -28.52
C SER A 121 -15.39 32.20 -28.63
N LEU A 122 -15.94 32.60 -27.47
CA LEU A 122 -17.29 33.13 -27.14
C LEU A 122 -18.30 32.05 -26.69
N SER A 123 -19.06 32.20 -25.61
CA SER A 123 -19.35 33.35 -24.72
C SER A 123 -19.64 32.86 -23.30
#